data_AF-A0A1F6R2Q6-F1
#
_entry.id   AF-A0A1F6R2Q6-F1
#
_cell.length_a   1.000
_cell.length_b   1.000
_cell.length_c   1.000
_cell.angle_alpha   90.00
_cell.angle_beta   90.00
_cell.angle_gamma   90.00
#
_symmetry.space_group_name_H-M   'P 1'
#
loop_
_entity.id
_entity.type
_entity.pdbx_description
1 polymer ?
#
loop_
_entity_poly.entity_id
_entity_poly.type
_entity_poly.pdbx_seq_one_letter_code
_entity_poly.pdbx_strand_id
1 'polypeptide(L)'
;MVVMDDGELMSRLHEHERKILKVLEKKKMSMNELRSAVNLPRDSVEKASLWAKVKGVLQIDEKVLEFCEITEEGKEYTKKGLPEKGMLKLISKGDNRMDDLKGKMEGFPIALVWVKKNGWAEIREGRLEITEKGKEALKKTLPEEKALQELVKGPKLLGRFDENLISTLERRNLVKRVEEKEKTLYLTDLGKSIAPKLKTREEIGQLTPQIIIGKEWKKKPLRAYDITLPTEKIYPGRKHVLTQVIEYIRKVWLEMGFKEMAGPTVDVSFWNFDALYQPQDHPARDLADTFYMKVPKFGKLPDERIVEQVKATHENGWTCNSTGWQYDWDLEFSKRCILRTHTTNLSAHTIASLTEDDLPAKFFS
;
A
#
# COMPACT_ATOMS: atom_id res chain seq x y z
N MET A 1 -14.82 18.74 -29.59
CA MET A 1 -15.40 17.51 -30.17
C MET A 1 -15.25 17.60 -31.67
N VAL A 2 -14.32 16.85 -32.25
CA VAL A 2 -14.31 16.67 -33.72
C VAL A 2 -15.51 15.80 -34.03
N VAL A 3 -16.49 16.33 -34.76
CA VAL A 3 -17.61 15.54 -35.28
C VAL A 3 -17.01 14.61 -36.33
N MET A 4 -16.68 13.38 -35.93
CA MET A 4 -16.21 12.36 -36.88
C MET A 4 -17.36 12.02 -37.83
N ASP A 5 -17.06 12.00 -39.12
CA ASP A 5 -17.99 11.49 -40.13
C ASP A 5 -18.29 10.00 -39.89
N ASP A 6 -19.54 9.58 -40.09
CA ASP A 6 -20.00 8.20 -39.93
C ASP A 6 -19.12 7.23 -40.75
N GLY A 7 -18.69 7.66 -41.94
CA GLY A 7 -17.81 6.90 -42.83
C GLY A 7 -16.42 6.63 -42.23
N GLU A 8 -15.81 7.66 -41.64
CA GLU A 8 -14.49 7.57 -41.03
C GLU A 8 -14.54 6.69 -39.77
N LEU A 9 -15.57 6.87 -38.93
CA LEU A 9 -15.81 6.05 -37.74
C LEU A 9 -16.00 4.58 -38.10
N MET A 10 -16.80 4.29 -39.14
CA MET A 10 -17.01 2.93 -39.64
C MET A 10 -15.74 2.26 -40.12
N SER A 11 -14.77 3.00 -40.68
CA SER A 11 -13.49 2.43 -41.14
C SER A 11 -12.55 2.06 -39.98
N ARG A 12 -12.67 2.74 -38.83
CA ARG A 12 -11.82 2.52 -37.64
C ARG A 12 -12.30 1.39 -36.72
N LEU A 13 -13.48 0.82 -36.95
CA LEU A 13 -14.02 -0.27 -36.13
C LEU A 13 -13.34 -1.62 -36.45
N HIS A 14 -12.78 -2.26 -35.43
CA HIS A 14 -12.25 -3.62 -35.47
C HIS A 14 -13.33 -4.63 -35.84
N GLU A 15 -12.95 -5.73 -36.47
CA GLU A 15 -13.83 -6.89 -36.68
C GLU A 15 -14.63 -7.32 -35.42
N HIS A 16 -14.01 -7.39 -34.24
CA HIS A 16 -14.70 -7.76 -33.00
C HIS A 16 -15.69 -6.67 -32.55
N GLU A 17 -15.34 -5.38 -32.70
CA GLU A 17 -16.27 -4.27 -32.47
C GLU A 17 -17.47 -4.38 -33.42
N ARG A 18 -17.24 -4.64 -34.71
CA ARG A 18 -18.31 -4.82 -35.70
C ARG A 18 -19.23 -6.00 -35.35
N LYS A 19 -18.67 -7.12 -34.90
CA LYS A 19 -19.45 -8.30 -34.45
C LYS A 19 -20.29 -7.98 -33.21
N ILE A 20 -19.71 -7.29 -32.22
CA ILE A 20 -20.41 -6.85 -31.00
C ILE A 20 -21.55 -5.89 -31.33
N LEU A 21 -21.30 -4.88 -32.17
CA LEU A 21 -22.30 -3.86 -32.55
C LEU A 21 -23.51 -4.51 -33.27
N LYS A 22 -23.27 -5.50 -34.14
CA LYS A 22 -24.35 -6.25 -34.80
C LYS A 22 -25.20 -7.07 -33.83
N VAL A 23 -24.59 -7.66 -32.81
CA VAL A 23 -25.32 -8.45 -31.81
C VAL A 23 -26.16 -7.55 -30.88
N LEU A 24 -25.62 -6.38 -30.52
CA LEU A 24 -26.29 -5.41 -29.65
C LEU A 24 -27.36 -4.55 -30.35
N GLU A 25 -27.51 -4.69 -31.67
CA GLU A 25 -28.53 -3.98 -32.45
C GLU A 25 -29.95 -4.22 -31.92
N LYS A 26 -30.22 -5.43 -31.43
CA LYS A 26 -31.58 -5.88 -31.08
C LYS A 26 -31.93 -5.73 -29.59
N LYS A 27 -30.94 -5.67 -28.69
CA LYS A 27 -31.16 -5.58 -27.24
C LYS A 27 -29.89 -5.19 -26.47
N LYS A 28 -30.09 -4.63 -25.27
CA LYS A 28 -29.03 -4.51 -24.26
C LYS A 28 -28.66 -5.92 -23.75
N MET A 29 -27.40 -6.18 -23.50
CA MET A 29 -26.93 -7.50 -23.05
C MET A 29 -25.92 -7.37 -21.93
N SER A 30 -25.87 -8.37 -21.04
CA SER A 30 -24.78 -8.47 -20.07
C SER A 30 -23.48 -8.90 -20.76
N MET A 31 -22.34 -8.65 -20.11
CA MET A 31 -21.04 -9.06 -20.64
C MET A 31 -20.96 -10.58 -20.92
N ASN A 32 -21.59 -11.39 -20.07
CA ASN A 32 -21.62 -12.85 -20.22
C ASN A 32 -22.51 -13.30 -21.39
N GLU A 33 -23.66 -12.66 -21.57
CA GLU A 33 -24.55 -12.94 -22.70
C GLU A 33 -23.90 -12.54 -24.03
N LEU A 34 -23.24 -11.38 -24.07
CA LEU A 34 -22.54 -10.90 -25.25
C LEU A 34 -21.41 -11.85 -25.65
N ARG A 35 -20.64 -12.36 -24.67
CA ARG A 35 -19.60 -13.37 -24.92
C ARG A 35 -20.16 -14.61 -25.59
N SER A 36 -21.26 -15.14 -25.08
CA SER A 36 -21.91 -16.34 -25.63
C SER A 36 -22.47 -16.10 -27.03
N ALA A 37 -23.00 -14.90 -27.31
CA ALA A 37 -23.58 -14.56 -28.61
C ALA A 37 -22.53 -14.31 -29.70
N VAL A 38 -21.37 -13.73 -29.36
CA VAL A 38 -20.31 -13.37 -30.32
C VAL A 38 -19.31 -14.51 -30.54
N ASN A 39 -19.33 -15.56 -29.69
CA ASN A 39 -18.41 -16.71 -29.72
C ASN A 39 -16.92 -16.28 -29.76
N LEU A 40 -16.54 -15.37 -28.86
CA LEU A 40 -15.17 -14.88 -28.72
C LEU A 40 -14.67 -15.08 -27.27
N PRO A 41 -13.34 -15.21 -27.07
CA PRO A 41 -12.75 -15.22 -25.73
C PRO A 41 -13.10 -13.97 -24.92
N ARG A 42 -13.20 -14.11 -23.60
CA ARG A 42 -13.57 -13.02 -22.67
C ARG A 42 -12.76 -11.75 -22.92
N ASP A 43 -11.44 -11.87 -22.98
CA ASP A 43 -10.52 -10.74 -23.14
C ASP A 43 -10.73 -10.00 -24.47
N SER A 44 -11.05 -10.74 -25.53
CA SER A 44 -11.32 -10.14 -26.85
C SER A 44 -12.59 -9.32 -26.84
N VAL A 45 -13.65 -9.80 -26.15
CA VAL A 45 -14.91 -9.06 -26.00
C VAL A 45 -14.71 -7.85 -25.07
N GLU A 46 -13.98 -8.00 -23.94
CA GLU A 46 -13.70 -6.88 -23.03
C GLU A 46 -12.93 -5.75 -23.74
N LYS A 47 -11.87 -6.11 -24.45
CA LYS A 47 -11.04 -5.16 -25.20
C LYS A 47 -11.83 -4.47 -26.31
N ALA A 48 -12.60 -5.23 -27.08
CA ALA A 48 -13.42 -4.68 -28.16
C ALA A 48 -14.55 -3.78 -27.64
N SER A 49 -15.21 -4.16 -26.54
CA SER A 49 -16.22 -3.31 -25.89
C SER A 49 -15.62 -1.99 -25.38
N LEU A 50 -14.41 -2.03 -24.82
CA LEU A 50 -13.72 -0.83 -24.36
C LEU A 50 -13.35 0.10 -25.53
N TRP A 51 -12.84 -0.45 -26.64
CA TRP A 51 -12.56 0.32 -27.86
C TRP A 51 -13.84 0.96 -28.43
N ALA A 52 -14.93 0.21 -28.49
CA ALA A 52 -16.21 0.71 -28.97
C ALA A 52 -16.77 1.82 -28.07
N LYS A 53 -16.52 1.75 -26.75
CA LYS A 53 -16.87 2.80 -25.78
C LYS A 53 -16.05 4.07 -26.00
N VAL A 54 -14.73 3.95 -26.18
CA VAL A 54 -13.84 5.10 -26.47
C VAL A 54 -14.25 5.80 -27.77
N LYS A 55 -14.70 5.03 -28.77
CA LYS A 55 -15.21 5.54 -30.05
C LYS A 55 -16.64 6.07 -30.00
N GLY A 56 -17.29 6.06 -28.83
CA GLY A 56 -18.63 6.62 -28.63
C GLY A 56 -19.79 5.84 -29.28
N VAL A 57 -19.53 4.65 -29.85
CA VAL A 57 -20.58 3.81 -30.48
C VAL A 57 -21.25 2.85 -29.51
N LEU A 58 -20.66 2.67 -28.33
CA LEU A 58 -21.11 1.75 -27.30
C LEU A 58 -21.09 2.46 -25.94
N GLN A 59 -22.10 2.20 -25.12
CA GLN A 59 -22.10 2.57 -23.72
C GLN A 59 -22.05 1.31 -22.84
N ILE A 60 -21.24 1.40 -21.78
CA ILE A 60 -21.10 0.37 -20.76
C ILE A 60 -21.50 1.01 -19.45
N ASP A 61 -22.68 0.61 -18.96
CA ASP A 61 -23.14 0.96 -17.62
C ASP A 61 -22.69 -0.12 -16.66
N GLU A 62 -22.08 0.32 -15.56
CA GLU A 62 -21.59 -0.56 -14.50
C GLU A 62 -22.51 -0.41 -13.30
N LYS A 63 -23.10 -1.52 -12.87
CA LYS A 63 -23.86 -1.59 -11.63
C LYS A 63 -23.04 -2.40 -10.63
N VAL A 64 -22.61 -1.74 -9.55
CA VAL A 64 -21.98 -2.43 -8.42
C VAL A 64 -23.09 -3.05 -7.60
N LEU A 65 -23.07 -4.37 -7.50
CA LEU A 65 -23.94 -5.13 -6.61
C LEU A 65 -23.10 -5.56 -5.41
N GLU A 66 -23.52 -5.14 -4.23
CA GLU A 66 -22.90 -5.56 -2.99
C GLU A 66 -23.57 -6.84 -2.50
N PHE A 67 -22.75 -7.88 -2.34
CA PHE A 67 -23.15 -9.15 -1.76
C PHE A 67 -22.54 -9.31 -0.38
N CYS A 68 -23.29 -9.97 0.48
CA CYS A 68 -22.79 -10.47 1.74
C CYS A 68 -22.43 -11.95 1.56
N GLU A 69 -21.21 -12.32 1.93
CA GLU A 69 -20.73 -13.70 1.97
C GLU A 69 -20.40 -14.11 3.40
N ILE A 70 -20.67 -15.36 3.75
CA ILE A 70 -20.29 -15.92 5.04
C ILE A 70 -18.80 -16.28 5.07
N THR A 71 -18.11 -15.97 6.17
CA THR A 71 -16.72 -16.36 6.40
C THR A 71 -16.64 -17.82 6.86
N GLU A 72 -15.44 -18.39 6.93
CA GLU A 72 -15.25 -19.74 7.49
C GLU A 72 -15.69 -19.81 8.96
N GLU A 73 -15.42 -18.77 9.74
CA GLU A 73 -15.85 -18.63 11.14
C GLU A 73 -17.39 -18.56 11.24
N GLY A 74 -18.06 -17.82 10.34
CA GLY A 74 -19.51 -17.79 10.24
C GLY A 74 -20.13 -19.15 9.91
N LYS A 75 -19.50 -19.93 9.01
CA LYS A 75 -19.95 -21.29 8.67
C LYS A 75 -19.83 -22.23 9.87
N GLU A 76 -18.76 -22.11 10.65
CA GLU A 76 -18.54 -22.90 11.86
C GLU A 76 -19.59 -22.60 12.92
N TYR A 77 -19.88 -21.32 13.18
CA TYR A 77 -20.92 -20.94 14.12
C TYR A 77 -22.35 -21.24 13.65
N THR A 78 -22.58 -21.40 12.35
CA THR A 78 -23.86 -21.92 11.84
C THR A 78 -24.06 -23.40 12.21
N LYS A 79 -22.97 -24.19 12.33
CA LYS A 79 -23.02 -25.60 12.75
C LYS A 79 -23.03 -25.76 14.27
N LYS A 80 -22.16 -25.05 14.98
CA LYS A 80 -21.99 -25.13 16.45
C LYS A 80 -23.03 -24.30 17.22
N GLY A 81 -23.64 -23.31 16.58
CA GLY A 81 -24.45 -22.26 17.21
C GLY A 81 -23.59 -21.08 17.68
N LEU A 82 -24.20 -19.91 17.83
CA LEU A 82 -23.49 -18.71 18.27
C LEU A 82 -22.98 -18.86 19.72
N PRO A 83 -21.76 -18.37 20.02
CA PRO A 83 -21.10 -18.60 21.30
C PRO A 83 -21.86 -17.97 22.48
N GLU A 84 -22.57 -16.85 22.27
CA GLU A 84 -23.45 -16.22 23.25
C GLU A 84 -24.65 -17.09 23.64
N LYS A 85 -25.24 -17.85 22.69
CA LYS A 85 -26.28 -18.84 23.02
C LYS A 85 -25.70 -20.09 23.67
N GLY A 86 -24.50 -20.50 23.28
CA GLY A 86 -23.75 -21.56 23.96
C GLY A 86 -23.56 -21.22 25.45
N MET A 87 -23.12 -19.99 25.73
CA MET A 87 -22.96 -19.47 27.10
C MET A 87 -24.27 -19.45 27.88
N LEU A 88 -25.36 -18.92 27.30
CA LEU A 88 -26.67 -18.91 27.97
C LEU A 88 -27.21 -20.31 28.26
N LYS A 89 -26.96 -21.30 27.38
CA LYS A 89 -27.34 -22.70 27.63
C LYS A 89 -26.56 -23.31 28.80
N LEU A 90 -25.27 -23.00 28.94
CA LEU A 90 -24.44 -23.47 30.06
C LEU A 90 -24.88 -22.82 31.38
N ILE A 91 -25.13 -21.50 31.37
CA ILE A 91 -25.66 -20.78 32.54
C ILE A 91 -27.02 -21.35 32.98
N SER A 92 -27.91 -21.65 32.03
CA SER A 92 -29.21 -22.28 32.32
C SER A 92 -29.11 -23.71 32.86
N LYS A 93 -27.99 -24.41 32.65
CA LYS A 93 -27.72 -25.75 33.20
C LYS A 93 -27.07 -25.71 34.59
N GLY A 94 -26.81 -24.51 35.13
CA GLY A 94 -26.19 -24.31 36.44
C GLY A 94 -24.70 -23.99 36.41
N ASP A 95 -24.06 -23.98 35.24
CA ASP A 95 -22.66 -23.57 35.07
C ASP A 95 -22.58 -22.03 34.97
N ASN A 96 -22.58 -21.35 36.12
CA ASN A 96 -22.62 -19.88 36.20
C ASN A 96 -21.31 -19.23 36.69
N ARG A 97 -20.29 -20.01 37.07
CA ARG A 97 -18.97 -19.50 37.45
C ARG A 97 -18.12 -19.16 36.22
N MET A 98 -17.44 -18.01 36.24
CA MET A 98 -16.62 -17.55 35.11
C MET A 98 -15.46 -18.50 34.78
N ASP A 99 -14.79 -19.07 35.78
CA ASP A 99 -13.65 -19.97 35.56
C ASP A 99 -14.07 -21.28 34.89
N ASP A 100 -15.22 -21.84 35.30
CA ASP A 100 -15.78 -23.05 34.71
C ASP A 100 -16.21 -22.82 33.25
N LEU A 101 -16.79 -21.66 32.97
CA LEU A 101 -17.18 -21.27 31.61
C LEU A 101 -15.98 -21.02 30.70
N LYS A 102 -14.90 -20.41 31.22
CA LYS A 102 -13.66 -20.17 30.47
C LYS A 102 -12.99 -21.47 30.02
N GLY A 103 -13.11 -22.55 30.81
CA GLY A 103 -12.60 -23.88 30.45
C GLY A 103 -13.51 -24.70 29.55
N LYS A 104 -14.83 -24.46 29.58
CA LYS A 104 -15.84 -25.28 28.87
C LYS A 104 -16.24 -24.73 27.48
N MET A 105 -15.86 -23.50 27.13
CA MET A 105 -16.21 -22.92 25.83
C MET A 105 -15.05 -22.23 25.12
N GLU A 106 -14.93 -22.51 23.81
CA GLU A 106 -14.10 -21.71 22.91
C GLU A 106 -14.82 -20.38 22.59
N GLY A 107 -14.08 -19.27 22.60
CA GLY A 107 -14.67 -17.94 22.38
C GLY A 107 -15.37 -17.31 23.60
N PHE A 108 -15.04 -17.74 24.83
CA PHE A 108 -15.56 -17.16 26.08
C PHE A 108 -15.50 -15.61 26.13
N PRO A 109 -14.39 -14.93 25.75
CA PRO A 109 -14.33 -13.47 25.79
C PRO A 109 -15.36 -12.82 24.85
N ILE A 110 -15.58 -13.41 23.68
CA ILE A 110 -16.52 -12.91 22.66
C ILE A 110 -17.95 -13.05 23.18
N ALA A 111 -18.31 -14.23 23.68
CA ALA A 111 -19.63 -14.48 24.25
C ALA A 111 -19.95 -13.58 25.45
N LEU A 112 -18.99 -13.34 26.35
CA LEU A 112 -19.18 -12.48 27.52
C LEU A 112 -19.50 -11.03 27.13
N VAL A 113 -18.81 -10.50 26.13
CA VAL A 113 -19.05 -9.14 25.61
C VAL A 113 -20.47 -9.02 25.06
N TRP A 114 -20.94 -10.00 24.28
CA TRP A 114 -22.27 -9.96 23.67
C TRP A 114 -23.40 -10.20 24.67
N VAL A 115 -23.23 -11.14 25.60
CA VAL A 115 -24.19 -11.42 26.66
C VAL A 115 -24.38 -10.18 27.56
N LYS A 116 -23.29 -9.46 27.87
CA LYS A 116 -23.35 -8.19 28.63
C LYS A 116 -23.97 -7.06 27.81
N LYS A 117 -23.54 -6.89 26.55
CA LYS A 117 -24.00 -5.80 25.67
C LYS A 117 -25.50 -5.91 25.35
N ASN A 118 -26.01 -7.12 25.19
CA ASN A 118 -27.44 -7.36 24.93
C ASN A 118 -28.27 -7.46 26.23
N GLY A 119 -27.64 -7.36 27.40
CA GLY A 119 -28.29 -7.46 28.70
C GLY A 119 -28.91 -8.84 28.98
N TRP A 120 -28.32 -9.91 28.43
CA TRP A 120 -28.82 -11.28 28.56
C TRP A 120 -28.34 -11.98 29.84
N ALA A 121 -27.22 -11.54 30.41
CA ALA A 121 -26.79 -11.94 31.75
C ALA A 121 -26.12 -10.79 32.49
N GLU A 122 -26.29 -10.76 33.81
CA GLU A 122 -25.62 -9.84 34.73
C GLU A 122 -24.53 -10.56 35.51
N ILE A 123 -23.48 -9.83 35.89
CA ILE A 123 -22.40 -10.35 36.73
C ILE A 123 -22.73 -10.00 38.18
N ARG A 124 -22.91 -11.03 39.02
CA ARG A 124 -23.08 -10.89 40.48
C ARG A 124 -22.11 -11.82 41.19
N GLU A 125 -21.25 -11.26 42.04
CA GLU A 125 -20.30 -12.01 42.87
C GLU A 125 -19.49 -13.09 42.11
N GLY A 126 -18.96 -12.74 40.94
CA GLY A 126 -18.17 -13.67 40.11
C GLY A 126 -18.98 -14.72 39.34
N ARG A 127 -20.32 -14.63 39.39
CA ARG A 127 -21.26 -15.50 38.65
C ARG A 127 -22.05 -14.73 37.60
N LEU A 128 -22.40 -15.42 36.51
CA LEU A 128 -23.28 -14.90 35.46
C LEU A 128 -24.72 -15.36 35.72
N GLU A 129 -25.61 -14.43 36.04
CA GLU A 129 -27.05 -14.69 36.20
C GLU A 129 -27.80 -14.32 34.93
N ILE A 130 -28.57 -15.25 34.37
CA ILE A 130 -29.38 -15.01 33.18
C ILE A 130 -30.55 -14.07 33.50
N THR A 131 -30.71 -13.01 32.72
CA THR A 131 -31.84 -12.08 32.85
C THR A 131 -33.08 -12.65 32.16
N GLU A 132 -34.26 -12.08 32.41
CA GLU A 132 -35.49 -12.46 31.69
C GLU A 132 -35.34 -12.27 30.16
N LYS A 133 -34.61 -11.25 29.72
CA LYS A 133 -34.26 -11.04 28.29
C LYS A 133 -33.37 -12.16 27.74
N GLY A 134 -32.43 -12.67 28.53
CA GLY A 134 -31.59 -13.81 28.16
C GLY A 134 -32.39 -15.11 28.05
N LYS A 135 -33.36 -15.34 28.94
CA LYS A 135 -34.28 -16.50 28.87
C LYS A 135 -35.17 -16.44 27.61
N GLU A 136 -35.62 -15.26 27.22
CA GLU A 136 -36.35 -15.07 25.96
C GLU A 136 -35.47 -15.29 24.72
N ALA A 137 -34.24 -14.78 24.72
CA ALA A 137 -33.29 -14.95 23.63
C ALA A 137 -32.89 -16.43 23.43
N LEU A 138 -32.96 -17.24 24.49
CA LEU A 138 -32.72 -18.69 24.40
C LEU A 138 -33.85 -19.44 23.68
N LYS A 139 -35.10 -18.95 23.78
CA LYS A 139 -36.29 -19.56 23.17
C LYS A 139 -36.52 -19.09 21.73
N LYS A 140 -36.06 -17.88 21.35
CA LYS A 140 -36.23 -17.31 20.01
C LYS A 140 -35.00 -17.55 19.13
N THR A 141 -35.19 -17.77 17.83
CA THR A 141 -34.08 -17.72 16.86
C THR A 141 -33.66 -16.28 16.65
N LEU A 142 -32.37 -15.99 16.82
CA LEU A 142 -31.85 -14.63 16.70
C LEU A 142 -31.83 -14.18 15.23
N PRO A 143 -32.02 -12.89 14.93
CA PRO A 143 -31.85 -12.34 13.58
C PRO A 143 -30.49 -12.68 12.96
N GLU A 144 -29.43 -12.67 13.77
CA GLU A 144 -28.06 -13.04 13.40
C GLU A 144 -27.97 -14.49 12.90
N GLU A 145 -28.63 -15.43 13.58
CA GLU A 145 -28.64 -16.84 13.19
C GLU A 145 -29.42 -17.07 11.90
N LYS A 146 -30.54 -16.36 11.74
CA LYS A 146 -31.34 -16.42 10.50
C LYS A 146 -30.54 -15.89 9.32
N ALA A 147 -29.85 -14.76 9.48
CA ALA A 147 -28.99 -14.19 8.46
C ALA A 147 -27.85 -15.15 8.07
N LEU A 148 -27.15 -15.74 9.04
CA LEU A 148 -26.10 -16.73 8.77
C LEU A 148 -26.63 -17.97 8.05
N GLN A 149 -27.79 -18.51 8.46
CA GLN A 149 -28.43 -19.65 7.79
C GLN A 149 -28.82 -19.36 6.34
N GLU A 150 -29.25 -18.13 6.04
CA GLU A 150 -29.55 -17.71 4.68
C GLU A 150 -28.28 -17.54 3.82
N LEU A 151 -27.20 -17.04 4.42
CA LEU A 151 -25.91 -16.83 3.76
C LEU A 151 -25.15 -18.15 3.50
N VAL A 152 -25.40 -19.21 4.29
CA VAL A 152 -24.89 -20.56 3.99
C VAL A 152 -25.46 -21.12 2.68
N LYS A 153 -26.68 -20.72 2.29
CA LYS A 153 -27.30 -21.13 1.02
C LYS A 153 -26.71 -20.40 -0.20
N GLY A 154 -25.75 -19.50 0.01
CA GLY A 154 -25.02 -18.77 -1.01
C GLY A 154 -25.06 -17.26 -0.77
N PRO A 155 -24.20 -16.49 -1.49
CA PRO A 155 -24.14 -15.03 -1.37
C PRO A 155 -25.50 -14.38 -1.62
N LYS A 156 -25.83 -13.36 -0.84
CA LYS A 156 -27.10 -12.61 -0.95
C LYS A 156 -26.82 -11.12 -1.05
N LEU A 157 -27.66 -10.41 -1.80
CA LEU A 157 -27.58 -8.96 -1.93
C LEU A 157 -27.73 -8.28 -0.57
N LEU A 158 -26.86 -7.30 -0.30
CA LEU A 158 -26.79 -6.58 0.97
C LEU A 158 -28.14 -5.96 1.36
N GLY A 159 -28.87 -5.41 0.37
CA GLY A 159 -30.19 -4.79 0.57
C GLY A 159 -31.31 -5.73 1.05
N ARG A 160 -31.04 -7.04 1.21
CA ARG A 160 -31.97 -7.98 1.86
C ARG A 160 -31.84 -8.02 3.38
N PHE A 161 -30.78 -7.44 3.93
CA PHE A 161 -30.51 -7.45 5.37
C PHE A 161 -30.54 -6.03 5.94
N ASP A 162 -30.74 -5.93 7.24
CA ASP A 162 -30.58 -4.68 7.98
C ASP A 162 -29.09 -4.30 8.05
N GLU A 163 -28.74 -3.05 7.75
CA GLU A 163 -27.35 -2.56 7.73
C GLU A 163 -26.69 -2.68 9.12
N ASN A 164 -27.44 -2.50 10.19
CA ASN A 164 -26.92 -2.64 11.56
C ASN A 164 -26.60 -4.09 11.91
N LEU A 165 -27.37 -5.03 11.34
CA LEU A 165 -27.13 -6.46 11.52
C LEU A 165 -25.86 -6.88 10.78
N ILE A 166 -25.72 -6.49 9.51
CA ILE A 166 -24.53 -6.84 8.71
C ILE A 166 -23.27 -6.22 9.29
N SER A 167 -23.28 -4.92 9.63
CA SER A 167 -22.11 -4.27 10.25
C SER A 167 -21.72 -4.92 11.59
N THR A 168 -22.69 -5.44 12.34
CA THR A 168 -22.42 -6.22 13.56
C THR A 168 -21.77 -7.56 13.24
N LEU A 169 -22.27 -8.30 12.24
CA LEU A 169 -21.69 -9.58 11.81
C LEU A 169 -20.29 -9.41 11.19
N GLU A 170 -20.03 -8.31 10.49
CA GLU A 170 -18.71 -7.98 9.92
C GLU A 170 -17.68 -7.68 11.01
N ARG A 171 -18.04 -6.88 12.02
CA ARG A 171 -17.17 -6.63 13.19
C ARG A 171 -16.82 -7.90 13.94
N ARG A 172 -17.69 -8.91 13.86
CA ARG A 172 -17.50 -10.24 14.43
C ARG A 172 -16.76 -11.21 13.50
N ASN A 173 -16.31 -10.75 12.33
CA ASN A 173 -15.65 -11.56 11.31
C ASN A 173 -16.50 -12.77 10.83
N LEU A 174 -17.83 -12.68 10.94
CA LEU A 174 -18.75 -13.77 10.55
C LEU A 174 -19.22 -13.67 9.10
N VAL A 175 -19.20 -12.45 8.56
CA VAL A 175 -19.56 -12.15 7.17
C VAL A 175 -18.58 -11.14 6.59
N LYS A 176 -18.46 -11.12 5.26
CA LYS A 176 -17.67 -10.16 4.51
C LYS A 176 -18.52 -9.58 3.37
N ARG A 177 -18.32 -8.29 3.07
CA ARG A 177 -18.83 -7.68 1.84
C ARG A 177 -17.97 -8.08 0.65
N VAL A 178 -18.63 -8.47 -0.42
CA VAL A 178 -18.02 -8.74 -1.72
C VAL A 178 -18.77 -7.92 -2.75
N GLU A 179 -18.02 -7.14 -3.52
CA GLU A 179 -18.56 -6.37 -4.63
C GLU A 179 -18.49 -7.19 -5.91
N GLU A 180 -19.64 -7.36 -6.57
CA GLU A 180 -19.69 -7.90 -7.92
C GLU A 180 -20.13 -6.80 -8.90
N LYS A 181 -19.34 -6.59 -9.96
CA LYS A 181 -19.61 -5.56 -10.96
C LYS A 181 -20.35 -6.18 -12.14
N GLU A 182 -21.63 -5.89 -12.25
CA GLU A 182 -22.42 -6.27 -13.41
C GLU A 182 -22.32 -5.18 -14.48
N LYS A 183 -21.82 -5.54 -15.66
CA LYS A 183 -21.68 -4.61 -16.79
C LYS A 183 -22.77 -4.89 -17.82
N THR A 184 -23.60 -3.88 -18.09
CA THR A 184 -24.60 -3.92 -19.16
C THR A 184 -24.13 -3.08 -20.33
N LEU A 185 -24.14 -3.67 -21.53
CA LEU A 185 -23.64 -3.06 -22.75
C LEU A 185 -24.81 -2.76 -23.69
N TYR A 186 -24.82 -1.56 -24.27
CA TYR A 186 -25.81 -1.16 -25.28
C TYR A 186 -25.25 -0.12 -26.25
N LEU A 187 -25.89 -0.02 -27.41
CA LEU A 187 -25.52 0.94 -28.45
C LEU A 187 -25.96 2.36 -28.06
N THR A 188 -25.07 3.32 -28.28
CA THR A 188 -25.43 4.75 -28.30
C THR A 188 -26.25 5.06 -29.57
N ASP A 189 -26.81 6.26 -29.68
CA ASP A 189 -27.56 6.64 -30.89
C ASP A 189 -26.68 6.62 -32.15
N LEU A 190 -25.41 7.00 -32.00
CA LEU A 190 -24.38 6.84 -33.02
C LEU A 190 -24.15 5.37 -33.38
N GLY A 191 -24.00 4.50 -32.37
CA GLY A 191 -23.86 3.06 -32.58
C GLY A 191 -25.04 2.42 -33.32
N LYS A 192 -26.27 2.81 -33.00
CA LYS A 192 -27.49 2.34 -33.67
C LYS A 192 -27.57 2.77 -35.13
N SER A 193 -27.10 3.98 -35.46
CA SER A 193 -27.10 4.48 -36.85
C SER A 193 -26.08 3.77 -37.75
N ILE A 194 -24.98 3.29 -37.14
CA ILE A 194 -23.84 2.68 -37.84
C ILE A 194 -23.98 1.17 -37.93
N ALA A 195 -24.46 0.49 -36.88
CA ALA A 195 -24.53 -0.97 -36.81
C ALA A 195 -25.15 -1.66 -38.05
N PRO A 196 -26.27 -1.16 -38.64
CA PRO A 196 -26.85 -1.76 -39.84
C PRO A 196 -25.98 -1.62 -41.10
N LYS A 197 -25.15 -0.58 -41.16
CA LYS A 197 -24.29 -0.25 -42.31
C LYS A 197 -22.97 -1.03 -42.30
N LEU A 198 -22.65 -1.73 -41.20
CA LEU A 198 -21.37 -2.43 -41.04
C LEU A 198 -21.28 -3.69 -41.89
N LYS A 199 -20.44 -3.63 -42.92
CA LYS A 199 -19.95 -4.84 -43.61
C LYS A 199 -18.78 -5.45 -42.84
N THR A 200 -18.75 -6.77 -42.76
CA THR A 200 -17.59 -7.51 -42.28
C THR A 200 -16.55 -7.50 -43.41
N ARG A 201 -15.38 -6.91 -43.17
CA ARG A 201 -14.24 -6.96 -44.08
C ARG A 201 -13.09 -7.67 -43.37
N GLU A 202 -12.42 -8.57 -44.08
CA GLU A 202 -11.14 -9.10 -43.62
C GLU A 202 -10.06 -8.04 -43.85
N GLU A 203 -9.41 -7.63 -42.77
CA GLU A 203 -8.35 -6.62 -42.77
C GLU A 203 -7.08 -7.23 -42.17
N ILE A 204 -5.91 -6.78 -42.61
CA ILE A 204 -4.65 -7.18 -41.99
C ILE A 204 -4.40 -6.26 -40.81
N GLY A 205 -4.44 -6.82 -39.58
CA GLY A 205 -4.23 -6.07 -38.35
C GLY A 205 -2.76 -5.76 -38.06
N GLN A 206 -1.88 -6.75 -38.19
CA GLN A 206 -0.44 -6.61 -37.97
C GLN A 206 0.31 -7.15 -39.18
N LEU A 207 1.28 -6.40 -39.68
CA LEU A 207 2.18 -6.85 -40.73
C LEU A 207 3.15 -7.88 -40.14
N THR A 208 3.08 -9.13 -40.59
CA THR A 208 4.02 -10.19 -40.24
C THR A 208 5.00 -10.45 -41.39
N PRO A 209 6.20 -11.02 -41.13
CA PRO A 209 7.13 -11.38 -42.19
C PRO A 209 6.50 -12.24 -43.30
N GLN A 210 5.63 -13.19 -42.94
CA GLN A 210 4.95 -14.08 -43.88
C GLN A 210 4.00 -13.31 -44.82
N ILE A 211 3.26 -12.33 -44.29
CA ILE A 211 2.35 -11.47 -45.08
C ILE A 211 3.13 -10.60 -46.08
N ILE A 212 4.31 -10.12 -45.67
CA ILE A 212 5.20 -9.32 -46.52
C ILE A 212 5.71 -10.17 -47.69
N ILE A 213 6.24 -11.36 -47.39
CA ILE A 213 6.76 -12.31 -48.39
C ILE A 213 5.64 -12.75 -49.34
N GLY A 214 4.47 -13.11 -48.81
CA GLY A 214 3.30 -13.55 -49.59
C GLY A 214 2.58 -12.44 -50.37
N LYS A 215 2.99 -11.16 -50.20
CA LYS A 215 2.35 -9.98 -50.81
C LYS A 215 0.85 -9.85 -50.51
N GLU A 216 0.36 -10.46 -49.44
CA GLU A 216 -1.06 -10.41 -49.07
C GLU A 216 -1.53 -9.00 -48.70
N TRP A 217 -0.61 -8.17 -48.19
CA TRP A 217 -0.85 -6.74 -47.91
C TRP A 217 -1.27 -5.92 -49.12
N LYS A 218 -1.04 -6.41 -50.35
CA LYS A 218 -1.55 -5.78 -51.58
C LYS A 218 -2.99 -6.15 -51.91
N LYS A 219 -3.47 -7.29 -51.39
CA LYS A 219 -4.79 -7.86 -51.70
C LYS A 219 -5.85 -7.49 -50.65
N LYS A 220 -5.44 -7.33 -49.39
CA LYS A 220 -6.31 -6.96 -48.28
C LYS A 220 -5.94 -5.59 -47.72
N PRO A 221 -6.91 -4.73 -47.37
CA PRO A 221 -6.62 -3.45 -46.75
C PRO A 221 -5.95 -3.64 -45.38
N LEU A 222 -4.96 -2.78 -45.08
CA LEU A 222 -4.35 -2.69 -43.78
C LEU A 222 -5.29 -1.94 -42.83
N ARG A 223 -5.42 -2.46 -41.61
CA ARG A 223 -6.22 -1.80 -40.59
C ARG A 223 -5.58 -0.46 -40.21
N ALA A 224 -6.38 0.60 -40.18
CA ALA A 224 -5.92 1.90 -39.72
C ALA A 224 -5.50 1.83 -38.23
N TYR A 225 -4.32 2.37 -37.91
CA TYR A 225 -3.82 2.45 -36.55
C TYR A 225 -4.48 3.61 -35.81
N ASP A 226 -5.09 3.32 -34.66
CA ASP A 226 -5.77 4.31 -33.84
C ASP A 226 -4.80 4.84 -32.76
N ILE A 227 -4.29 6.06 -32.99
CA ILE A 227 -3.34 6.75 -32.08
C ILE A 227 -3.98 7.20 -30.77
N THR A 228 -5.31 7.10 -30.63
CA THR A 228 -6.02 7.49 -29.40
C THR A 228 -6.13 6.34 -28.40
N LEU A 229 -5.80 5.11 -28.81
CA LEU A 229 -5.90 3.95 -27.94
C LEU A 229 -4.83 3.99 -26.85
N PRO A 230 -5.18 3.63 -25.60
CA PRO A 230 -4.20 3.52 -24.54
C PRO A 230 -3.21 2.39 -24.88
N THR A 231 -1.91 2.71 -24.85
CA THR A 231 -0.83 1.74 -25.00
C THR A 231 -0.45 1.17 -23.64
N GLU A 232 0.26 0.04 -23.66
CA GLU A 232 0.88 -0.50 -22.46
C GLU A 232 1.88 0.51 -21.89
N LYS A 233 1.78 0.78 -20.57
CA LYS A 233 2.72 1.69 -19.89
C LYS A 233 4.00 0.91 -19.60
N ILE A 234 5.11 1.36 -20.17
CA ILE A 234 6.44 0.84 -19.85
C ILE A 234 6.93 1.53 -18.58
N TYR A 235 7.37 0.75 -17.59
CA TYR A 235 7.92 1.26 -16.33
C TYR A 235 9.45 1.05 -16.31
N PRO A 236 10.25 2.03 -16.75
CA PRO A 236 11.70 1.91 -16.68
C PRO A 236 12.19 1.99 -15.23
N GLY A 237 13.40 1.48 -14.96
CA GLY A 237 14.08 1.68 -13.68
C GLY A 237 14.24 3.16 -13.35
N ARG A 238 13.96 3.54 -12.09
CA ARG A 238 14.02 4.94 -11.63
C ARG A 238 15.03 5.08 -10.50
N LYS A 239 15.79 6.17 -10.50
CA LYS A 239 16.62 6.56 -9.35
C LYS A 239 15.72 7.09 -8.23
N HIS A 240 16.08 6.79 -6.98
CA HIS A 240 15.42 7.37 -5.81
C HIS A 240 15.55 8.90 -5.84
N VAL A 241 14.47 9.61 -5.48
CA VAL A 241 14.42 11.09 -5.58
C VAL A 241 15.53 11.75 -4.76
N LEU A 242 15.78 11.26 -3.54
CA LEU A 242 16.85 11.76 -2.69
C LEU A 242 18.24 11.63 -3.33
N THR A 243 18.51 10.51 -4.02
CA THR A 243 19.78 10.31 -4.73
C THR A 243 19.95 11.33 -5.86
N GLN A 244 18.87 11.64 -6.59
CA GLN A 244 18.92 12.66 -7.64
C GLN A 244 19.22 14.04 -7.07
N VAL A 245 18.64 14.39 -5.92
CA VAL A 245 18.90 15.66 -5.24
C VAL A 245 20.35 15.72 -4.74
N ILE A 246 20.86 14.64 -4.13
CA ILE A 246 22.26 14.55 -3.69
C ILE A 246 23.21 14.71 -4.88
N GLU A 247 22.97 13.99 -5.99
CA GLU A 247 23.78 14.11 -7.22
C GLU A 247 23.77 15.54 -7.78
N TYR A 248 22.63 16.23 -7.73
CA TYR A 248 22.51 17.62 -8.15
C TYR A 248 23.32 18.57 -7.26
N ILE A 249 23.15 18.49 -5.93
CA ILE A 249 23.90 19.33 -4.98
C ILE A 249 25.41 19.07 -5.11
N ARG A 250 25.82 17.80 -5.19
CA ARG A 250 27.20 17.39 -5.42
C ARG A 250 27.77 18.01 -6.70
N LYS A 251 27.00 17.99 -7.79
CA LYS A 251 27.40 18.61 -9.06
C LYS A 251 27.64 20.12 -8.90
N VAL A 252 26.75 20.85 -8.21
CA VAL A 252 26.92 22.30 -7.98
C VAL A 252 28.22 22.62 -7.24
N TRP A 253 28.55 21.88 -6.18
CA TRP A 253 29.80 22.10 -5.43
C TRP A 253 31.05 21.82 -6.28
N LEU A 254 31.02 20.74 -7.07
CA LEU A 254 32.11 20.40 -7.99
C LEU A 254 32.30 21.49 -9.06
N GLU A 255 31.22 22.04 -9.61
CA GLU A 255 31.26 23.15 -10.58
C GLU A 255 31.82 24.45 -9.96
N MET A 256 31.67 24.65 -8.65
CA MET A 256 32.26 25.76 -7.91
C MET A 256 33.73 25.53 -7.52
N GLY A 257 34.31 24.39 -7.90
CA GLY A 257 35.70 24.02 -7.60
C GLY A 257 35.94 23.50 -6.18
N PHE A 258 34.90 23.03 -5.49
CA PHE A 258 35.05 22.38 -4.19
C PHE A 258 35.44 20.90 -4.37
N LYS A 259 36.26 20.40 -3.45
CA LYS A 259 36.67 18.99 -3.38
C LYS A 259 35.77 18.21 -2.42
N GLU A 260 35.38 16.99 -2.78
CA GLU A 260 34.49 16.15 -1.98
C GLU A 260 35.28 15.47 -0.84
N MET A 261 34.78 15.60 0.40
CA MET A 261 35.26 14.94 1.59
C MET A 261 34.41 13.70 1.86
N ALA A 262 35.07 12.60 2.20
CA ALA A 262 34.39 11.37 2.61
C ALA A 262 34.98 10.86 3.93
N GLY A 263 34.16 10.17 4.71
CA GLY A 263 34.60 9.53 5.93
C GLY A 263 33.56 8.59 6.51
N PRO A 264 33.93 7.84 7.56
CA PRO A 264 33.09 6.78 8.11
C PRO A 264 31.84 7.34 8.80
N THR A 265 30.81 6.50 8.92
CA THR A 265 29.60 6.82 9.68
C THR A 265 29.83 6.73 11.19
N VAL A 266 30.72 5.82 11.62
CA VAL A 266 31.18 5.69 13.00
C VAL A 266 32.50 6.43 13.14
N ASP A 267 32.60 7.29 14.14
CA ASP A 267 33.81 8.06 14.44
C ASP A 267 34.08 8.07 15.95
N VAL A 268 35.27 8.48 16.36
CA VAL A 268 35.57 8.73 17.78
C VAL A 268 35.00 10.08 18.20
N SER A 269 34.52 10.16 19.44
CA SER A 269 34.00 11.38 20.08
C SER A 269 34.96 12.57 19.91
N PHE A 270 36.27 12.29 19.91
CA PHE A 270 37.31 13.25 19.60
C PHE A 270 37.05 14.06 18.32
N TRP A 271 36.85 13.40 17.18
CA TRP A 271 36.71 14.10 15.89
C TRP A 271 35.36 14.78 15.72
N ASN A 272 34.32 14.21 16.31
CA ASN A 272 32.97 14.76 16.21
C ASN A 272 32.77 15.95 17.15
N PHE A 273 33.52 16.06 18.24
CA PHE A 273 33.28 17.11 19.22
C PHE A 273 34.55 17.80 19.74
N ASP A 274 35.53 17.06 20.27
CA ASP A 274 36.70 17.68 20.93
C ASP A 274 37.55 18.50 19.95
N ALA A 275 37.77 17.97 18.75
CA ALA A 275 38.49 18.64 17.66
C ALA A 275 37.78 19.90 17.15
N LEU A 276 36.47 20.02 17.41
CA LEU A 276 35.64 21.19 17.08
C LEU A 276 35.51 22.17 18.26
N TYR A 277 36.30 21.98 19.31
CA TYR A 277 36.32 22.80 20.52
C TYR A 277 34.98 22.85 21.30
N GLN A 278 34.10 21.87 21.10
CA GLN A 278 32.91 21.69 21.93
C GLN A 278 33.32 21.04 23.26
N PRO A 279 32.87 21.48 24.45
CA PRO A 279 33.32 20.89 25.72
C PRO A 279 32.70 19.50 25.98
N GLN A 280 33.31 18.71 26.88
CA GLN A 280 32.89 17.31 27.14
C GLN A 280 31.60 17.17 27.94
N ASP A 281 31.24 18.17 28.74
CA ASP A 281 29.98 18.27 29.50
C ASP A 281 28.81 18.85 28.67
N HIS A 282 29.04 19.12 27.38
CA HIS A 282 28.03 19.71 26.51
C HIS A 282 26.81 18.78 26.34
N PRO A 283 25.56 19.28 26.50
CA PRO A 283 24.33 18.47 26.45
C PRO A 283 24.20 17.58 25.20
N ALA A 284 24.56 18.11 24.02
CA ALA A 284 24.53 17.32 22.77
C ALA A 284 25.39 16.03 22.78
N ARG A 285 26.30 15.86 23.76
CA ARG A 285 27.10 14.65 23.94
C ARG A 285 26.44 13.62 24.86
N ASP A 286 25.27 13.91 25.41
CA ASP A 286 24.53 12.99 26.28
C ASP A 286 23.98 11.78 25.48
N LEU A 287 23.70 10.68 26.18
CA LEU A 287 23.16 9.44 25.63
C LEU A 287 21.78 9.62 24.98
N ALA A 288 21.03 10.65 25.38
CA ALA A 288 19.74 10.98 24.77
C ALA A 288 19.89 11.57 23.35
N ASP A 289 20.98 12.28 23.09
CA ASP A 289 21.21 13.02 21.84
C ASP A 289 22.20 12.31 20.90
N THR A 290 23.16 11.56 21.45
CA THR A 290 24.22 10.90 20.69
C THR A 290 24.20 9.39 20.87
N PHE A 291 24.21 8.65 19.75
CA PHE A 291 24.32 7.20 19.77
C PHE A 291 25.77 6.75 19.98
N TYR A 292 26.08 6.35 21.21
CA TYR A 292 27.36 5.72 21.55
C TYR A 292 27.37 4.23 21.17
N MET A 293 28.49 3.80 20.60
CA MET A 293 28.66 2.43 20.15
C MET A 293 28.97 1.51 21.34
N LYS A 294 28.23 0.40 21.42
CA LYS A 294 28.57 -0.70 22.34
C LYS A 294 29.78 -1.50 21.82
N VAL A 295 29.83 -1.73 20.51
CA VAL A 295 30.92 -2.44 19.82
C VAL A 295 31.13 -1.80 18.44
N PRO A 296 32.35 -1.35 18.10
CA PRO A 296 33.48 -1.14 19.00
C PRO A 296 33.17 -0.01 20.02
N LYS A 297 33.53 -0.19 21.29
CA LYS A 297 33.32 0.85 22.31
C LYS A 297 34.32 2.00 22.19
N PHE A 298 35.57 1.68 21.86
CA PHE A 298 36.67 2.63 21.73
C PHE A 298 37.29 2.55 20.34
N GLY A 299 37.72 3.71 19.83
CA GLY A 299 38.41 3.84 18.56
C GLY A 299 39.81 4.40 18.73
N LYS A 300 40.53 4.48 17.60
CA LYS A 300 41.90 5.02 17.56
C LYS A 300 41.84 6.53 17.45
N LEU A 301 42.57 7.22 18.32
CA LEU A 301 42.77 8.67 18.25
C LEU A 301 43.79 9.04 17.16
N PRO A 302 43.80 10.31 16.71
CA PRO A 302 44.84 10.79 15.81
C PRO A 302 46.22 10.85 16.49
N ASP A 303 47.19 11.45 15.78
CA ASP A 303 48.52 11.71 16.29
C ASP A 303 48.47 12.31 17.71
N GLU A 304 49.29 11.77 18.60
CA GLU A 304 49.35 12.15 20.01
C GLU A 304 49.58 13.65 20.18
N ARG A 305 50.36 14.27 19.28
CA ARG A 305 50.57 15.72 19.25
C ARG A 305 49.26 16.50 19.10
N ILE A 306 48.37 16.05 18.21
CA ILE A 306 47.07 16.73 17.99
C ILE A 306 46.20 16.59 19.23
N VAL A 307 46.18 15.39 19.82
CA VAL A 307 45.39 15.10 21.02
C VAL A 307 45.87 15.96 22.21
N GLU A 308 47.18 16.06 22.43
CA GLU A 308 47.77 16.90 23.49
C GLU A 308 47.47 18.38 23.29
N GLN A 309 47.55 18.87 22.05
CA GLN A 309 47.23 20.26 21.72
C GLN A 309 45.75 20.57 21.96
N VAL A 310 44.84 19.68 21.54
CA VAL A 310 43.41 19.82 21.82
C VAL A 310 43.17 19.80 23.32
N LYS A 311 43.74 18.82 24.04
CA LYS A 311 43.66 18.75 25.51
C LYS A 311 44.07 20.06 26.17
N ALA A 312 45.28 20.56 25.89
CA ALA A 312 45.76 21.81 26.47
C ALA A 312 44.83 22.99 26.13
N THR A 313 44.35 23.06 24.89
CA THR A 313 43.44 24.13 24.45
C THR A 313 42.11 24.08 25.21
N HIS A 314 41.57 22.89 25.48
CA HIS A 314 40.36 22.72 26.28
C HIS A 314 40.58 23.05 27.76
N GLU A 315 41.69 22.61 28.36
CA GLU A 315 41.93 22.79 29.79
C GLU A 315 42.31 24.24 30.14
N ASN A 316 43.28 24.81 29.44
CA ASN A 316 43.89 26.11 29.79
C ASN A 316 44.03 27.09 28.62
N GLY A 317 43.48 26.78 27.45
CA GLY A 317 43.51 27.65 26.27
C GLY A 317 44.84 27.67 25.50
N TRP A 318 45.85 26.97 26.00
CA TRP A 318 47.15 26.73 25.37
C TRP A 318 47.82 27.99 24.80
N THR A 319 47.93 28.13 23.47
CA THR A 319 48.56 29.28 22.78
C THR A 319 47.55 30.20 22.11
N CYS A 320 46.25 29.93 22.27
CA CYS A 320 45.18 30.55 21.49
C CYS A 320 44.65 31.87 22.07
N ASN A 321 45.31 32.43 23.09
CA ASN A 321 44.83 33.59 23.87
C ASN A 321 43.38 33.40 24.40
N SER A 322 42.99 32.14 24.61
CA SER A 322 41.76 31.70 25.25
C SER A 322 42.07 31.32 26.69
N THR A 323 41.08 31.35 27.57
CA THR A 323 41.20 30.80 28.93
C THR A 323 40.96 29.29 28.98
N GLY A 324 40.62 28.66 27.85
CA GLY A 324 40.09 27.30 27.83
C GLY A 324 38.69 27.22 28.46
N TRP A 325 38.23 26.00 28.65
CA TRP A 325 37.01 25.65 29.38
C TRP A 325 37.24 25.43 30.88
N GLN A 326 38.50 25.37 31.34
CA GLN A 326 38.87 25.26 32.77
C GLN A 326 38.30 24.01 33.48
N TYR A 327 38.31 22.88 32.79
CA TYR A 327 37.96 21.57 33.35
C TYR A 327 39.06 20.54 33.02
N ASP A 328 39.05 19.39 33.69
CA ASP A 328 39.97 18.29 33.40
C ASP A 328 39.46 17.48 32.21
N TRP A 329 40.21 17.46 31.11
CA TRP A 329 39.78 16.82 29.87
C TRP A 329 40.03 15.29 29.92
N ASP A 330 38.96 14.50 29.72
CA ASP A 330 39.00 13.03 29.82
C ASP A 330 39.34 12.37 28.46
N LEU A 331 40.53 11.79 28.38
CA LEU A 331 41.02 11.07 27.20
C LEU A 331 40.20 9.81 26.87
N GLU A 332 39.69 9.09 27.87
CA GLU A 332 38.92 7.86 27.65
C GLU A 332 37.54 8.18 27.05
N PHE A 333 36.94 9.29 27.47
CA PHE A 333 35.69 9.78 26.88
C PHE A 333 35.84 10.11 25.40
N SER A 334 36.93 10.76 25.01
CA SER A 334 37.25 11.14 23.62
C SER A 334 37.49 9.93 22.71
N LYS A 335 37.94 8.81 23.29
CA LYS A 335 38.13 7.53 22.57
C LYS A 335 36.83 6.82 22.24
N ARG A 336 35.70 7.19 22.86
CA ARG A 336 34.44 6.47 22.67
C ARG A 336 33.96 6.60 21.23
N CYS A 337 33.58 5.49 20.62
CA CYS A 337 33.00 5.49 19.29
C CYS A 337 31.53 5.93 19.35
N ILE A 338 31.12 6.73 18.38
CA ILE A 338 29.75 7.21 18.21
C ILE A 338 29.33 7.09 16.75
N LEU A 339 28.02 7.09 16.50
CA LEU A 339 27.51 7.45 15.17
C LEU A 339 27.65 8.96 15.01
N ARG A 340 28.33 9.41 13.95
CA ARG A 340 28.55 10.84 13.70
C ARG A 340 27.22 11.59 13.70
N THR A 341 27.14 12.68 14.45
CA THR A 341 25.90 13.46 14.59
C THR A 341 25.74 14.48 13.48
N HIS A 342 26.86 14.90 12.88
CA HIS A 342 26.93 15.90 11.81
C HIS A 342 28.18 15.67 10.97
N THR A 343 28.25 16.24 9.77
CA THR A 343 29.39 16.09 8.85
C THR A 343 30.56 17.02 9.14
N THR A 344 30.44 17.95 10.10
CA THR A 344 31.55 18.86 10.50
C THR A 344 32.77 18.09 10.99
N ASN A 345 32.59 16.87 11.51
CA ASN A 345 33.70 15.96 11.85
C ASN A 345 34.61 15.68 10.64
N LEU A 346 34.03 15.51 9.44
CA LEU A 346 34.78 15.32 8.20
C LEU A 346 35.61 16.56 7.85
N SER A 347 35.11 17.74 8.17
CA SER A 347 35.87 18.99 8.01
C SER A 347 37.07 19.01 8.97
N ALA A 348 36.90 18.59 10.22
CA ALA A 348 38.01 18.49 11.17
C ALA A 348 39.08 17.49 10.71
N HIS A 349 38.67 16.29 10.28
CA HIS A 349 39.58 15.29 9.68
C HIS A 349 40.34 15.88 8.49
N THR A 350 39.61 16.55 7.59
CA THR A 350 40.20 17.11 6.37
C THR A 350 41.20 18.20 6.72
N ILE A 351 40.82 19.19 7.53
CA ILE A 351 41.70 20.29 7.94
C ILE A 351 42.97 19.77 8.62
N ALA A 352 42.86 18.78 9.50
CA ALA A 352 44.01 18.18 10.18
C ALA A 352 44.96 17.42 9.24
N SER A 353 44.48 17.03 8.05
CA SER A 353 45.29 16.35 7.02
C SER A 353 45.92 17.29 5.99
N LEU A 354 45.53 18.57 5.96
CA LEU A 354 46.05 19.54 4.98
C LEU A 354 47.47 20.00 5.34
N THR A 355 48.25 20.24 4.29
CA THR A 355 49.57 20.89 4.36
C THR A 355 49.48 22.34 3.84
N GLU A 356 50.52 23.15 4.05
CA GLU A 356 50.56 24.53 3.51
C GLU A 356 50.42 24.56 1.98
N ASP A 357 50.98 23.57 1.28
CA ASP A 357 50.89 23.44 -0.17
C ASP A 357 49.46 23.17 -0.67
N ASP A 358 48.58 22.66 0.18
CA ASP A 358 47.18 22.43 -0.15
C ASP A 358 46.33 23.71 -0.08
N LEU A 359 46.84 24.80 0.49
CA LEU A 359 46.08 26.03 0.74
C LEU A 359 46.28 27.07 -0.37
N PRO A 360 45.23 27.83 -0.76
CA PRO A 360 43.85 27.77 -0.24
C PRO A 360 43.04 26.63 -0.86
N ALA A 361 42.23 25.95 -0.02
CA ALA A 361 41.37 24.85 -0.44
C ALA A 361 39.88 25.11 -0.17
N LYS A 362 39.02 24.42 -0.92
CA LYS A 362 37.56 24.44 -0.76
C LYS A 362 37.03 23.01 -0.71
N PHE A 363 36.19 22.69 0.28
CA PHE A 363 35.70 21.33 0.51
C PHE A 363 34.20 21.27 0.79
N PHE A 364 33.56 20.17 0.39
CA PHE A 364 32.16 19.84 0.68
C PHE A 364 32.04 18.35 1.00
N SER A 365 30.94 17.89 1.61
CA SER A 365 30.69 16.47 1.96
C SER A 365 29.26 16.04 1.72
#